data_AF-Q9KE92-F1
#
_entry.id   AF-Q9KE92-F1
#
_cell.length_a   1.000
_cell.length_b   1.000
_cell.length_c   1.000
_cell.angle_alpha   90.00
_cell.angle_beta   90.00
_cell.angle_gamma   90.00
#
_symmetry.space_group_name_H-M   'P 1'
#
loop_
_entity.id
_entity.type
_entity.pdbx_description
1 polymer ?
#
loop_
_entity_poly.entity_id
_entity_poly.type
_entity_poly.pdbx_seq_one_letter_code
_entity_poly.pdbx_strand_id
1 'polypeptide(L)'
;MHKEVNYVFEFTMDGKTQSHVEYHYIDGYEKRRYRWITDGDDGFPQPLDFKGTEKEFKTIKPILLDQELVYENSRGEQTYNLIYDLTDVDVVVILPFTRYYMGDRPYYEFGFSNFVYKLKFKEDN
;
A
#
# COMPACT_ATOMS: atom_id res chain seq x y z
N MET A 1 -1.41 14.59 15.86
CA MET A 1 -1.09 14.18 14.48
C MET A 1 -2.07 14.86 13.54
N HIS A 2 -1.67 15.17 12.31
CA HIS A 2 -2.59 15.69 11.28
C HIS A 2 -2.59 14.75 10.08
N LYS A 3 -3.74 14.62 9.43
CA LYS A 3 -3.90 13.78 8.24
C LYS A 3 -3.12 14.40 7.09
N GLU A 4 -2.37 13.58 6.37
CA GLU A 4 -1.50 14.05 5.29
C GLU A 4 -1.90 13.49 3.93
N VAL A 5 -2.03 12.18 3.81
CA VAL A 5 -2.31 11.57 2.51
C VAL A 5 -3.18 10.34 2.64
N ASN A 6 -4.12 10.20 1.71
CA ASN A 6 -4.81 8.95 1.47
C ASN A 6 -4.23 8.31 0.21
N TYR A 7 -3.69 7.10 0.32
CA TYR A 7 -3.29 6.32 -0.85
C TYR A 7 -4.43 5.41 -1.27
N VAL A 8 -4.80 5.44 -2.55
CA VAL A 8 -5.78 4.55 -3.15
C VAL A 8 -5.05 3.61 -4.09
N PHE A 9 -4.76 2.40 -3.60
CA PHE A 9 -4.15 1.33 -4.38
C PHE A 9 -5.22 0.65 -5.22
N GLU A 10 -4.95 0.46 -6.51
CA GLU A 10 -5.85 -0.22 -7.43
C GLU A 10 -5.09 -1.34 -8.16
N PHE A 11 -5.72 -2.50 -8.29
CA PHE A 11 -5.18 -3.62 -9.06
C PHE A 11 -6.29 -4.33 -9.83
N THR A 12 -6.05 -4.63 -11.11
CA THR A 12 -7.03 -5.29 -11.97
C THR A 12 -6.59 -6.70 -12.29
N MET A 13 -7.39 -7.69 -11.88
CA MET A 13 -7.17 -9.11 -12.18
C MET A 13 -8.48 -9.71 -12.67
N ASP A 14 -8.40 -10.57 -13.69
CA ASP A 14 -9.57 -11.25 -14.28
C ASP A 14 -10.71 -10.28 -14.66
N GLY A 15 -10.35 -9.08 -15.16
CA GLY A 15 -11.28 -8.03 -15.55
C GLY A 15 -11.95 -7.29 -14.39
N LYS A 16 -11.55 -7.55 -13.13
CA LYS A 16 -12.09 -6.88 -11.94
C LYS A 16 -11.02 -6.00 -11.28
N THR A 17 -11.34 -4.74 -11.08
CA THR A 17 -10.50 -3.82 -10.30
C THR A 17 -10.84 -3.91 -8.82
N GLN A 18 -9.85 -4.25 -8.01
CA GLN A 18 -9.89 -4.13 -6.55
C GLN A 18 -9.23 -2.82 -6.13
N SER A 19 -9.72 -2.25 -5.04
CA SER A 19 -9.13 -1.04 -4.46
C SER A 19 -8.92 -1.19 -2.95
N HIS A 20 -7.88 -0.54 -2.45
CA HIS A 20 -7.59 -0.42 -1.03
C HIS A 20 -7.19 1.02 -0.72
N VAL A 21 -7.74 1.58 0.36
CA VAL A 21 -7.40 2.92 0.82
C VAL A 21 -6.57 2.82 2.09
N GLU A 22 -5.41 3.46 2.08
CA GLU A 22 -4.53 3.58 3.24
C GLU A 22 -4.42 5.04 3.68
N TYR A 23 -4.46 5.29 4.98
CA TYR A 23 -4.49 6.62 5.57
C TYR A 23 -3.16 6.93 6.25
N HIS A 24 -2.52 8.04 5.87
CA HIS A 24 -1.24 8.46 6.43
C HIS A 24 -1.38 9.80 7.15
N TYR A 25 -0.74 9.88 8.31
CA TYR A 25 -0.71 11.04 9.19
C TYR A 25 0.72 11.41 9.54
N ILE A 26 0.96 12.68 9.86
CA ILE A 26 2.25 13.16 10.36
C ILE A 26 2.13 13.55 11.83
N ASP A 27 3.13 13.18 12.63
CA ASP A 27 3.31 13.76 13.96
C ASP A 27 3.93 15.17 13.91
N GLY A 28 3.68 15.98 14.95
CA GLY A 28 4.16 17.36 14.98
C GLY A 28 5.65 17.49 15.37
N TYR A 29 6.26 16.45 15.91
CA TYR A 29 7.57 16.52 16.57
C TYR A 29 8.71 16.01 15.68
N GLU A 30 8.61 14.78 15.17
CA GLU A 30 9.62 14.15 14.32
C GLU A 30 9.31 14.32 12.83
N LYS A 31 8.08 14.76 12.51
CA LYS A 31 7.54 14.83 11.15
C LYS A 31 7.52 13.46 10.47
N ARG A 32 7.45 12.41 11.28
CA ARG A 32 7.41 11.01 10.84
C ARG A 32 6.00 10.67 10.36
N ARG A 33 5.92 9.86 9.30
CA ARG A 33 4.63 9.33 8.85
C ARG A 33 4.20 8.13 9.68
N TYR A 34 2.90 8.03 9.84
CA TYR A 34 2.23 6.90 10.47
C TYR A 34 1.10 6.44 9.57
N ARG A 35 1.01 5.12 9.35
CA ARG A 35 -0.10 4.51 8.60
C ARG A 35 -1.22 4.05 9.52
N TRP A 36 -2.43 4.16 9.00
CA TRP A 36 -3.70 3.68 9.57
C TRP A 36 -4.44 2.84 8.54
N ILE A 37 -5.02 1.74 8.99
CA ILE A 37 -5.85 0.84 8.17
C ILE A 37 -7.28 1.40 8.05
N THR A 38 -7.77 2.06 9.11
CA THR A 38 -9.09 2.71 9.18
C THR A 38 -8.95 4.21 9.45
N ASP A 39 -9.73 5.04 8.75
CA ASP A 39 -9.73 6.50 8.92
C ASP A 39 -10.20 6.88 10.33
N GLY A 40 -9.30 7.42 11.16
CA GLY A 40 -9.66 8.03 12.44
C GLY A 40 -10.13 7.08 13.55
N ASP A 41 -9.66 5.83 13.57
CA ASP A 41 -10.01 4.86 14.62
C ASP A 41 -9.15 5.07 15.92
N ASP A 42 -9.43 4.34 17.01
CA ASP A 42 -8.71 4.35 18.31
C ASP A 42 -7.54 3.32 18.35
N GLY A 43 -7.04 2.93 17.18
CA GLY A 43 -5.93 2.00 16.99
C GLY A 43 -4.52 2.57 17.28
N PHE A 44 -3.52 1.70 17.12
CA PHE A 44 -2.11 2.08 17.24
C PHE A 44 -1.54 2.38 15.85
N PRO A 45 -1.25 3.65 15.51
CA PRO A 45 -0.61 3.98 14.25
C PRO A 45 0.72 3.24 14.10
N GLN A 46 0.98 2.65 12.94
CA GLN A 46 2.29 2.05 12.68
C GLN A 46 3.24 3.13 12.17
N PRO A 47 4.35 3.40 12.87
CA PRO A 47 5.34 4.37 12.41
C PRO A 47 6.03 3.86 11.15
N LEU A 48 6.30 4.77 10.21
CA LEU A 48 7.01 4.49 8.98
C LEU A 48 8.41 5.10 9.02
N ASP A 49 9.38 4.47 8.37
CA ASP A 49 10.79 4.90 8.42
C ASP A 49 11.12 6.08 7.49
N PHE A 50 10.09 6.82 7.05
CA PHE A 50 10.24 8.00 6.21
C PHE A 50 9.38 9.17 6.72
N LYS A 51 9.85 10.38 6.39
CA LYS A 51 9.19 11.62 6.79
C LYS A 51 7.99 11.93 5.89
N GLY A 52 7.06 12.68 6.46
CA GLY A 52 6.02 13.34 5.69
C GLY A 52 6.56 14.49 4.85
N THR A 53 5.71 14.97 3.96
CA THR A 53 5.93 16.11 3.08
C THR A 53 5.49 17.44 3.69
N GLU A 54 4.68 17.40 4.76
CA GLU A 54 4.06 18.57 5.41
C GLU A 54 3.21 19.45 4.47
N LYS A 55 2.82 18.90 3.32
CA LYS A 55 1.94 19.57 2.36
C LYS A 55 0.49 19.44 2.77
N GLU A 56 -0.37 20.23 2.12
CA GLU A 56 -1.81 20.10 2.27
C GLU A 56 -2.29 18.67 1.98
N PHE A 57 -3.34 18.28 2.70
CA PHE A 57 -3.92 16.96 2.56
C PHE A 57 -4.32 16.66 1.11
N LYS A 58 -4.00 15.45 0.65
CA LYS A 58 -4.39 14.98 -0.68
C LYS A 58 -4.70 13.49 -0.71
N THR A 59 -5.50 13.10 -1.70
CA THR A 59 -5.65 11.69 -2.10
C THR A 59 -4.77 11.43 -3.30
N ILE A 60 -3.95 10.38 -3.24
CA ILE A 60 -3.04 9.98 -4.30
C ILE A 60 -3.41 8.57 -4.76
N LYS A 61 -3.35 8.34 -6.07
CA LYS A 61 -3.32 6.99 -6.65
C LYS A 61 -1.85 6.63 -6.94
N PRO A 62 -1.22 5.76 -6.14
CA PRO A 62 0.13 5.28 -6.43
C PRO A 62 0.22 4.63 -7.81
N ILE A 63 1.39 4.70 -8.42
CA ILE A 63 1.62 4.12 -9.75
C ILE A 63 2.09 2.68 -9.56
N LEU A 64 1.37 1.70 -10.12
CA LEU A 64 1.86 0.31 -10.16
C LEU A 64 3.06 0.25 -11.11
N LEU A 65 4.23 -0.06 -10.56
CA LEU A 65 5.48 -0.20 -11.30
C LEU A 65 5.66 -1.62 -11.83
N ASP A 66 5.36 -2.62 -10.99
CA ASP A 66 5.60 -4.03 -11.30
C ASP A 66 4.70 -4.95 -10.45
N GLN A 67 4.60 -6.21 -10.89
CA GLN A 67 3.91 -7.29 -10.18
C GLN A 67 4.72 -8.59 -10.25
N GLU A 68 4.90 -9.25 -9.12
CA GLU A 68 5.64 -10.52 -9.02
C GLU A 68 4.76 -11.61 -8.43
N LEU A 69 4.57 -12.72 -9.14
CA LEU A 69 3.90 -13.91 -8.57
C LEU A 69 4.86 -14.59 -7.57
N VAL A 70 4.48 -14.63 -6.30
CA VAL A 70 5.32 -15.19 -5.22
C VAL A 70 4.83 -16.52 -4.68
N TYR A 71 3.57 -16.86 -4.96
CA TYR A 71 2.98 -18.13 -4.55
C TYR A 71 1.89 -18.54 -5.51
N GLU A 72 1.87 -19.82 -5.84
CA GLU A 72 0.78 -20.47 -6.56
C GLU A 72 0.61 -21.90 -6.03
N ASN A 73 -0.64 -22.34 -5.86
CA ASN A 73 -0.93 -23.72 -5.49
C ASN A 73 -1.83 -24.44 -6.50
N SER A 74 -1.98 -25.75 -6.32
CA SER A 74 -2.78 -26.60 -7.21
C SER A 74 -4.29 -26.30 -7.18
N ARG A 75 -4.77 -25.43 -6.29
CA ARG A 75 -6.16 -24.97 -6.23
C ARG A 75 -6.37 -23.65 -6.98
N GLY A 76 -5.33 -23.12 -7.65
CA GLY A 76 -5.39 -21.88 -8.42
C GLY A 76 -5.31 -20.60 -7.58
N GLU A 77 -5.01 -20.73 -6.29
CA GLU A 77 -4.66 -19.60 -5.44
C GLU A 77 -3.32 -19.02 -5.89
N GLN A 78 -3.28 -17.69 -6.04
CA GLN A 78 -2.13 -16.94 -6.51
C GLN A 78 -1.92 -15.73 -5.61
N THR A 79 -0.71 -15.54 -5.11
CA THR A 79 -0.31 -14.32 -4.38
C THR A 79 0.73 -13.57 -5.18
N TYR A 80 0.49 -12.28 -5.35
CA TYR A 80 1.38 -11.34 -6.01
C TYR A 80 1.94 -10.34 -5.01
N ASN A 81 3.20 -9.97 -5.18
CA ASN A 81 3.74 -8.73 -4.66
C ASN A 81 3.49 -7.63 -5.70
N LEU A 82 2.69 -6.63 -5.34
CA LEU A 82 2.45 -5.46 -6.18
C LEU A 82 3.38 -4.33 -5.72
N ILE A 83 4.17 -3.79 -6.64
CA ILE A 83 5.17 -2.76 -6.34
C ILE A 83 4.63 -1.42 -6.82
N TYR A 84 4.32 -0.52 -5.89
CA TYR A 84 3.78 0.80 -6.19
C TYR A 84 4.78 1.93 -5.88
N ASP A 85 4.82 2.93 -6.74
CA ASP A 85 5.45 4.23 -6.47
C ASP A 85 4.52 5.14 -5.66
N LEU A 86 4.95 5.52 -4.46
CA LEU A 86 4.34 6.61 -3.70
C LEU A 86 4.85 7.96 -4.22
N THR A 87 4.16 8.51 -5.23
CA THR A 87 4.64 9.64 -6.06
C THR A 87 4.95 10.96 -5.35
N ASP A 88 4.60 11.09 -4.08
CA ASP A 88 4.86 12.27 -3.25
C ASP A 88 6.08 12.14 -2.34
N VAL A 89 6.62 10.94 -2.17
CA VAL A 89 7.79 10.63 -1.35
C VAL A 89 8.76 9.72 -2.10
N ASP A 90 9.99 9.62 -1.63
CA ASP A 90 11.02 8.80 -2.28
C ASP A 90 10.93 7.33 -1.84
N VAL A 91 9.73 6.75 -1.95
CA VAL A 91 9.39 5.43 -1.41
C VAL A 91 8.64 4.60 -2.45
N VAL A 92 8.98 3.32 -2.53
CA VAL A 92 8.10 2.29 -3.10
C VAL A 92 7.47 1.48 -1.98
N VAL A 93 6.25 1.02 -2.23
CA VAL A 93 5.55 0.11 -1.33
C VAL A 93 5.30 -1.21 -2.05
N ILE A 94 5.62 -2.30 -1.37
CA ILE A 94 5.30 -3.66 -1.80
C ILE A 94 4.06 -4.09 -1.03
N LEU A 95 3.00 -4.38 -1.77
CA LEU A 95 1.69 -4.70 -1.25
C LEU A 95 1.26 -6.09 -1.75
N PRO A 96 1.15 -7.08 -0.86
CA PRO A 96 0.65 -8.39 -1.26
C PRO A 96 -0.80 -8.33 -1.72
N PHE A 97 -1.12 -9.07 -2.78
CA PHE A 97 -2.46 -9.27 -3.29
C PHE A 97 -2.69 -10.73 -3.59
N THR A 98 -3.76 -11.30 -3.06
CA THR A 98 -4.08 -12.73 -3.23
C THR A 98 -5.39 -12.90 -3.96
N ARG A 99 -5.38 -13.76 -4.97
CA ARG A 99 -6.59 -14.38 -5.52
C ARG A 99 -6.69 -15.79 -4.97
N TYR A 100 -7.83 -16.14 -4.38
CA TYR A 100 -8.13 -17.51 -3.93
C TYR A 100 -9.55 -17.90 -4.30
N TYR A 101 -9.87 -19.18 -4.18
CA TYR A 101 -11.18 -19.73 -4.54
C TYR A 101 -11.91 -20.26 -3.31
N MET A 102 -13.18 -19.89 -3.16
CA MET A 102 -14.12 -20.58 -2.27
C MET A 102 -15.19 -21.25 -3.14
N GLY A 103 -15.05 -22.57 -3.34
CA GLY A 103 -15.77 -23.27 -4.41
C GLY A 103 -15.32 -22.77 -5.78
N ASP A 104 -16.25 -22.53 -6.69
CA ASP A 104 -15.93 -22.04 -8.06
C ASP A 104 -15.81 -20.51 -8.16
N ARG A 105 -15.89 -19.79 -7.02
CA ARG A 105 -15.89 -18.33 -7.01
C ARG A 105 -14.51 -17.78 -6.65
N PRO A 106 -13.92 -16.90 -7.48
CA PRO A 106 -12.68 -16.22 -7.13
C PRO A 106 -12.96 -15.06 -6.16
N TYR A 107 -12.11 -14.96 -5.15
CA TYR A 107 -12.02 -13.88 -4.18
C TYR A 107 -10.67 -13.20 -4.35
N TYR A 108 -10.63 -11.91 -4.02
CA TYR A 108 -9.48 -11.06 -4.24
C TYR A 108 -9.26 -10.20 -2.99
N GLU A 109 -8.04 -10.15 -2.50
CA GLU A 109 -7.74 -9.50 -1.23
C GLU A 109 -6.35 -8.87 -1.23
N PHE A 110 -6.27 -7.64 -0.73
CA PHE A 110 -5.00 -6.99 -0.39
C PHE A 110 -4.55 -7.43 1.01
N GLY A 111 -3.32 -7.93 1.14
CA GLY A 111 -2.73 -8.35 2.41
C GLY A 111 -2.22 -7.16 3.23
N PHE A 112 -3.13 -6.40 3.83
CA PHE A 112 -2.82 -5.08 4.38
C PHE A 112 -1.98 -5.07 5.67
N SER A 113 -1.82 -6.21 6.34
CA SER A 113 -0.89 -6.35 7.47
C SER A 113 0.59 -6.37 7.04
N ASN A 114 0.88 -6.62 5.76
CA ASN A 114 2.23 -6.94 5.26
C ASN A 114 2.77 -5.90 4.27
N PHE A 115 2.45 -4.62 4.48
CA PHE A 115 3.04 -3.53 3.69
C PHE A 115 4.54 -3.44 3.96
N VAL A 116 5.35 -3.45 2.90
CA VAL A 116 6.79 -3.21 2.98
C VAL A 116 7.13 -1.93 2.25
N TYR A 117 7.59 -0.92 2.99
CA TYR A 117 8.06 0.34 2.42
C TYR A 117 9.57 0.28 2.24
N LYS A 118 10.05 0.70 1.07
CA LYS A 118 11.48 0.81 0.77
C LYS A 118 11.77 2.18 0.19
N LEU A 119 12.83 2.82 0.67
CA LEU A 119 13.35 4.03 0.02
C LEU A 119 13.78 3.67 -1.39
N LYS A 120 13.47 4.52 -2.37
CA LYS A 120 14.02 4.38 -3.71
C LYS A 120 15.53 4.62 -3.61
N PHE A 121 16.31 3.78 -4.27
CA PHE A 121 17.72 4.06 -4.42
C PHE A 121 17.84 5.34 -5.24
N LYS A 122 18.45 6.38 -4.66
CA LYS A 122 19.00 7.46 -5.47
C LYS A 122 20.25 6.89 -6.10
N GLU A 123 20.26 6.75 -7.43
CA GLU A 123 21.53 6.67 -8.12
C GLU A 123 22.26 7.98 -7.86
N ASP A 124 23.36 7.92 -7.11
CA ASP A 124 24.26 9.05 -6.96
C ASP A 124 24.88 9.32 -8.35
N ASN A 125 24.39 10.37 -9.01
CA ASN A 125 24.99 10.91 -10.24
C ASN A 125 26.26 11.69 -9.92
#